data_AF-A0A378LNG5-F1
#
_entry.id   AF-A0A378LNG5-F1
#
_cell.length_a   1.000
_cell.length_b   1.000
_cell.length_c   1.000
_cell.angle_alpha   90.00
_cell.angle_beta   90.00
_cell.angle_gamma   90.00
#
_symmetry.space_group_name_H-M   'P 1'
#
loop_
_entity.id
_entity.type
_entity.pdbx_description
1 polymer ?
#
loop_
_entity_poly.entity_id
_entity_poly.type
_entity_poly.pdbx_seq_one_letter_code
_entity_poly.pdbx_strand_id
1 'polypeptide(L)'
;MHPDVEKLITDEKERKKYQEAIDLAQDALLRSMGKSPKLKDHEDVQKHFAAASQVAYQSYLKTYDANNAKSDEAFKQYRDTCDENNQKTRDASQQVKDGKISYEDYLKIKEANDKANDEAYNKAVEAKKANDKNSQEAYAMYQAIHEGHSRSIKTSQENYEKSNPTTSKPTDTVVQSPEVDKVVSFYKEFFKKDEWYKNNDPKVENGKIHMPFKSDKDAVEFAKKMAESGSNFIMVDKETNKVLAFSQGGKLYQMKDGKPQEFTEPFRPSKEDMEKLPTLEQFQTAPPSIPKPTTKENEFSLSAPTSSNPSGSLPETTIESPKDELAEQDTVKEHISGLGNT
;
A
#
# COMPACT_ATOMS: atom_id res chain seq x y z
N MET A 1 6.01 -15.88 -18.85
CA MET A 1 6.97 -15.30 -17.87
C MET A 1 7.56 -14.03 -18.44
N HIS A 2 7.63 -12.94 -17.66
CA HIS A 2 8.41 -11.77 -18.06
C HIS A 2 9.89 -12.18 -18.03
N PRO A 3 10.66 -12.04 -19.12
CA PRO A 3 12.05 -12.50 -19.20
C PRO A 3 12.96 -11.82 -18.16
N ASP A 4 12.54 -10.70 -17.59
CA ASP A 4 13.30 -9.92 -16.61
C ASP A 4 13.16 -10.43 -15.16
N VAL A 5 12.12 -11.23 -14.87
CA VAL A 5 11.87 -11.77 -13.52
C VAL A 5 12.94 -12.78 -13.12
N GLU A 6 13.40 -13.61 -14.06
CA GLU A 6 14.42 -14.63 -13.77
C GLU A 6 15.77 -14.02 -13.41
N LYS A 7 16.04 -12.79 -13.88
CA LYS A 7 17.25 -12.03 -13.53
C LYS A 7 17.14 -11.40 -12.15
N LEU A 8 15.96 -10.93 -11.77
CA LEU A 8 15.73 -10.31 -10.46
C LEU A 8 15.60 -11.34 -9.34
N ILE A 9 14.87 -12.43 -9.57
CA ILE A 9 14.56 -13.45 -8.56
C ILE A 9 15.45 -14.67 -8.77
N THR A 10 16.60 -14.67 -8.09
CA THR A 10 17.63 -15.72 -8.21
C THR A 10 17.30 -16.96 -7.37
N ASP A 11 16.58 -16.81 -6.26
CA ASP A 11 16.14 -17.93 -5.42
C ASP A 11 14.96 -18.69 -6.07
N GLU A 12 15.11 -20.00 -6.24
CA GLU A 12 14.12 -20.86 -6.92
C GLU A 12 12.78 -20.90 -6.16
N LYS A 13 12.82 -20.91 -4.82
CA LYS A 13 11.61 -20.96 -3.99
C LYS A 13 10.83 -19.64 -4.10
N GLU A 14 11.51 -18.51 -4.13
CA GLU A 14 10.89 -17.20 -4.36
C GLU A 14 10.37 -17.05 -5.78
N ARG A 15 11.10 -17.56 -6.77
CA ARG A 15 10.64 -17.61 -8.16
C ARG A 15 9.34 -18.40 -8.29
N LYS A 16 9.26 -19.54 -7.61
CA LYS A 16 8.03 -20.35 -7.57
C LYS A 16 6.87 -19.59 -6.93
N LYS A 17 7.10 -18.94 -5.78
CA LYS A 17 6.07 -18.09 -5.13
C LYS A 17 5.60 -16.95 -6.02
N TYR A 18 6.53 -16.29 -6.70
CA TYR A 18 6.22 -15.23 -7.65
C TYR A 18 5.36 -15.78 -8.79
N GLN A 19 5.75 -16.92 -9.37
CA GLN A 19 5.02 -17.53 -10.47
C GLN A 19 3.60 -17.94 -10.05
N GLU A 20 3.46 -18.58 -8.89
CA GLU A 20 2.15 -18.93 -8.32
C GLU A 20 1.26 -17.67 -8.13
N ALA A 21 1.82 -16.58 -7.60
CA ALA A 21 1.08 -15.33 -7.45
C ALA A 21 0.68 -14.71 -8.80
N ILE A 22 1.54 -14.77 -9.81
CA ILE A 22 1.24 -14.30 -11.16
C ILE A 22 0.17 -15.15 -11.84
N ASP A 23 0.24 -16.48 -11.73
CA ASP A 23 -0.75 -17.37 -12.32
C ASP A 23 -2.15 -17.08 -11.74
N LEU A 24 -2.24 -16.92 -10.42
CA LEU A 24 -3.47 -16.51 -9.73
C LEU A 24 -3.93 -15.10 -10.17
N ALA A 25 -3.00 -14.15 -10.32
CA ALA A 25 -3.32 -12.80 -10.76
C ALA A 25 -3.84 -12.75 -12.20
N GLN A 26 -3.26 -13.55 -13.10
CA GLN A 26 -3.67 -13.63 -14.50
C GLN A 26 -5.03 -14.32 -14.65
N ASP A 27 -5.28 -15.38 -13.88
CA ASP A 27 -6.58 -16.04 -13.83
C ASP A 27 -7.67 -15.12 -13.28
N ALA A 28 -7.39 -14.38 -12.19
CA ALA A 28 -8.28 -13.34 -11.67
C ALA A 28 -8.51 -12.21 -12.69
N LEU A 29 -7.46 -11.79 -13.39
CA LEU A 29 -7.55 -10.75 -14.42
C LEU A 29 -8.47 -11.20 -15.54
N LEU A 30 -8.33 -12.42 -16.03
CA LEU A 30 -9.19 -12.99 -17.07
C LEU A 30 -10.66 -12.99 -16.65
N ARG A 31 -10.97 -13.38 -15.41
CA ARG A 31 -12.34 -13.29 -14.86
C ARG A 31 -12.84 -11.85 -14.80
N SER A 32 -12.00 -10.93 -14.32
CA SER A 32 -12.34 -9.51 -14.20
C SER A 32 -12.53 -8.80 -15.54
N MET A 33 -12.01 -9.38 -16.63
CA MET A 33 -12.20 -8.91 -18.02
C MET A 33 -13.40 -9.56 -18.72
N GLY A 34 -14.15 -10.42 -18.03
CA GLY A 34 -15.34 -11.08 -18.55
C GLY A 34 -16.51 -10.11 -18.78
N LYS A 35 -17.61 -10.61 -19.37
CA LYS A 35 -18.81 -9.83 -19.70
C LYS A 35 -19.57 -9.29 -18.48
N SER A 36 -19.41 -9.93 -17.31
CA SER A 36 -20.10 -9.58 -16.06
C SER A 36 -19.11 -9.75 -14.89
N PRO A 37 -18.11 -8.87 -14.77
CA PRO A 37 -17.07 -8.99 -13.76
C PRO A 37 -17.65 -8.71 -12.37
N LYS A 38 -17.28 -9.53 -11.39
CA LYS A 38 -17.68 -9.35 -9.99
C LYS A 38 -16.66 -8.48 -9.28
N LEU A 39 -17.09 -7.77 -8.24
CA LEU A 39 -16.17 -6.99 -7.37
C LEU A 39 -15.03 -7.86 -6.85
N LYS A 40 -15.35 -9.08 -6.42
CA LYS A 40 -14.37 -10.07 -5.96
C LYS A 40 -13.30 -10.40 -7.00
N ASP A 41 -13.64 -10.43 -8.29
CA ASP A 41 -12.65 -10.71 -9.34
C ASP A 41 -11.60 -9.59 -9.40
N HIS A 42 -12.03 -8.33 -9.22
CA HIS A 42 -11.12 -7.19 -9.13
C HIS A 42 -10.27 -7.20 -7.84
N GLU A 43 -10.89 -7.50 -6.70
CA GLU A 43 -10.17 -7.64 -5.42
C GLU A 43 -9.10 -8.74 -5.48
N ASP A 44 -9.40 -9.87 -6.12
CA ASP A 44 -8.45 -10.96 -6.34
C ASP A 44 -7.28 -10.50 -7.24
N VAL A 45 -7.55 -9.72 -8.30
CA VAL A 45 -6.50 -9.11 -9.15
C VAL A 45 -5.57 -8.24 -8.31
N GLN A 46 -6.11 -7.32 -7.52
CA GLN A 46 -5.32 -6.46 -6.64
C GLN A 46 -4.46 -7.27 -5.68
N LYS A 47 -5.06 -8.24 -4.98
CA LYS A 47 -4.41 -9.07 -3.99
C LYS A 47 -3.24 -9.86 -4.58
N HIS A 48 -3.46 -10.53 -5.71
CA HIS A 48 -2.46 -11.42 -6.30
C HIS A 48 -1.31 -10.64 -6.97
N PHE A 49 -1.60 -9.53 -7.65
CA PHE A 49 -0.55 -8.65 -8.16
C PHE A 49 0.22 -7.92 -7.06
N ALA A 50 -0.42 -7.56 -5.94
CA ALA A 50 0.27 -7.03 -4.77
C ALA A 50 1.24 -8.06 -4.18
N ALA A 51 0.80 -9.31 -4.03
CA ALA A 51 1.66 -10.40 -3.56
C ALA A 51 2.86 -10.64 -4.49
N ALA A 52 2.63 -10.67 -5.82
CA ALA A 52 3.73 -10.80 -6.79
C ALA A 52 4.70 -9.62 -6.74
N SER A 53 4.19 -8.39 -6.64
CA SER A 53 5.01 -7.17 -6.50
C SER A 53 5.83 -7.19 -5.22
N GLN A 54 5.28 -7.70 -4.12
CA GLN A 54 5.98 -7.83 -2.86
C GLN A 54 7.16 -8.80 -2.97
N VAL A 55 6.99 -9.95 -3.65
CA VAL A 55 8.10 -10.90 -3.87
C VAL A 55 9.21 -10.28 -4.72
N ALA A 56 8.85 -9.55 -5.78
CA ALA A 56 9.82 -8.83 -6.61
C ALA A 56 10.58 -7.75 -5.81
N TYR A 57 9.88 -6.98 -4.97
CA TYR A 57 10.49 -5.97 -4.11
C TYR A 57 11.48 -6.57 -3.10
N GLN A 58 11.09 -7.66 -2.44
CA GLN A 58 11.97 -8.37 -1.51
C GLN A 58 13.22 -8.93 -2.20
N SER A 59 13.09 -9.38 -3.46
CA SER A 59 14.23 -9.86 -4.26
C SER A 59 15.19 -8.72 -4.61
N TYR A 60 14.66 -7.53 -4.93
CA TYR A 60 15.46 -6.31 -5.08
C TYR A 60 16.22 -5.97 -3.79
N LEU A 61 15.55 -5.94 -2.63
CA LEU A 61 16.18 -5.61 -1.35
C LEU A 61 17.35 -6.55 -1.03
N LYS A 62 17.16 -7.87 -1.22
CA LYS A 62 18.25 -8.84 -1.02
C LYS A 62 19.44 -8.59 -1.95
N THR A 63 19.18 -8.21 -3.20
CA THR A 63 20.24 -7.89 -4.16
C THR A 63 20.99 -6.64 -3.73
N TYR A 64 20.25 -5.61 -3.31
CA TYR A 64 20.80 -4.36 -2.80
C TYR A 64 21.69 -4.60 -1.56
N ASP A 65 21.19 -5.33 -0.56
CA ASP A 65 21.92 -5.65 0.66
C ASP A 65 23.18 -6.48 0.37
N ALA A 66 23.07 -7.48 -0.50
CA ALA A 66 24.22 -8.30 -0.90
C ALA A 66 25.30 -7.49 -1.63
N ASN A 67 24.90 -6.54 -2.47
CA ASN A 67 25.82 -5.66 -3.19
C ASN A 67 26.49 -4.63 -2.26
N ASN A 68 25.76 -4.11 -1.27
CA ASN A 68 26.34 -3.28 -0.22
C ASN A 68 27.36 -4.05 0.61
N ALA A 69 27.02 -5.25 1.08
CA ALA A 69 27.93 -6.10 1.85
C ALA A 69 29.22 -6.43 1.07
N LYS A 70 29.13 -6.69 -0.24
CA LYS A 70 30.31 -6.89 -1.11
C LYS A 70 31.16 -5.63 -1.22
N SER A 71 30.54 -4.46 -1.28
CA SER A 71 31.25 -3.18 -1.34
C SER A 71 31.97 -2.90 -0.02
N ASP A 72 31.31 -3.15 1.11
CA ASP A 72 31.89 -3.01 2.44
C ASP A 72 33.09 -3.93 2.64
N GLU A 73 32.98 -5.19 2.19
CA GLU A 73 34.09 -6.15 2.22
C GLU A 73 35.26 -5.69 1.35
N ALA A 74 35.00 -5.11 0.17
CA ALA A 74 36.07 -4.57 -0.68
C ALA A 74 36.80 -3.39 -0.01
N PHE A 75 36.07 -2.49 0.66
CA PHE A 75 36.68 -1.39 1.42
C PHE A 75 37.38 -1.86 2.70
N LYS A 76 36.91 -2.94 3.31
CA LYS A 76 37.61 -3.59 4.42
C LYS A 76 38.96 -4.15 3.96
N GLN A 77 39.00 -4.87 2.84
CA GLN A 77 40.27 -5.38 2.27
C GLN A 77 41.26 -4.27 1.91
N TYR A 78 40.74 -3.15 1.38
CA TYR A 78 41.55 -1.94 1.17
C TYR A 78 42.15 -1.42 2.48
N ARG A 79 41.35 -1.30 3.55
CA ARG A 79 41.85 -0.86 4.86
C ARG A 79 42.89 -1.80 5.45
N ASP A 80 42.64 -3.11 5.39
CA ASP A 80 43.59 -4.12 5.87
C ASP A 80 44.94 -4.03 5.11
N THR A 81 44.89 -3.77 3.80
CA THR A 81 46.08 -3.54 2.97
C THR A 81 46.84 -2.29 3.42
N CYS A 82 46.13 -1.18 3.63
CA CYS A 82 46.72 0.06 4.14
C CYS A 82 47.37 -0.13 5.51
N ASP A 83 46.72 -0.83 6.42
CA ASP A 83 47.23 -1.07 7.77
C ASP A 83 48.53 -1.91 7.74
N GLU A 84 48.56 -2.99 6.97
CA GLU A 84 49.78 -3.77 6.77
C GLU A 84 50.92 -2.93 6.16
N ASN A 85 50.62 -2.17 5.10
CA ASN A 85 51.62 -1.39 4.38
C ASN A 85 52.13 -0.22 5.22
N ASN A 86 51.27 0.41 6.00
CA ASN A 86 51.65 1.42 6.98
C ASN A 86 52.57 0.83 8.06
N GLN A 87 52.28 -0.38 8.53
CA GLN A 87 53.15 -1.06 9.49
C GLN A 87 54.52 -1.39 8.87
N LYS A 88 54.56 -1.94 7.65
CA LYS A 88 55.81 -2.21 6.91
C LYS A 88 56.65 -0.94 6.73
N THR A 89 56.03 0.18 6.38
CA THR A 89 56.70 1.48 6.24
C THR A 89 57.26 1.99 7.58
N ARG A 90 56.51 1.84 8.69
CA ARG A 90 56.99 2.19 10.04
C ARG A 90 58.19 1.34 10.45
N ASP A 91 58.13 0.03 10.22
CA ASP A 91 59.21 -0.90 10.55
C ASP A 91 60.48 -0.58 9.72
N ALA A 92 60.32 -0.31 8.42
CA ALA A 92 61.43 0.12 7.56
C ALA A 92 62.04 1.44 8.04
N SER A 93 61.21 2.41 8.44
CA SER A 93 61.69 3.68 9.02
C SER A 93 62.51 3.45 10.29
N GLN A 94 62.10 2.52 11.16
CA GLN A 94 62.87 2.17 12.35
C GLN A 94 64.19 1.46 11.98
N GLN A 95 64.19 0.60 10.98
CA GLN A 95 65.41 -0.06 10.50
C GLN A 95 66.45 0.93 9.94
N VAL A 96 66.02 2.02 9.29
CA VAL A 96 66.92 3.12 8.88
C VAL A 96 67.57 3.77 10.10
N LYS A 97 66.79 4.08 11.15
CA LYS A 97 67.32 4.68 12.40
C LYS A 97 68.32 3.76 13.10
N ASP A 98 68.09 2.45 13.03
CA ASP A 98 68.99 1.44 13.57
C ASP A 98 70.22 1.17 12.68
N GLY A 99 70.30 1.79 11.49
CA GLY A 99 71.38 1.57 10.52
C GLY A 99 71.34 0.20 9.81
N LYS A 100 70.20 -0.51 9.85
CA LYS A 100 70.02 -1.84 9.28
C LYS A 100 69.76 -1.82 7.77
N ILE A 101 69.12 -0.76 7.28
CA ILE A 101 68.87 -0.53 5.85
C ILE A 101 69.23 0.91 5.48
N SER A 102 69.47 1.16 4.19
CA SER A 102 69.71 2.51 3.69
C SER A 102 68.40 3.32 3.65
N TYR A 103 68.53 4.65 3.65
CA TYR A 103 67.38 5.53 3.43
C TYR A 103 66.75 5.33 2.04
N GLU A 104 67.57 5.00 1.03
CA GLU A 104 67.09 4.72 -0.32
C GLU A 104 66.22 3.45 -0.36
N ASP A 105 66.58 2.40 0.37
CA ASP A 105 65.78 1.18 0.48
C ASP A 105 64.45 1.44 1.19
N TYR A 106 64.45 2.27 2.23
CA TYR A 106 63.22 2.73 2.87
C TYR A 106 62.28 3.46 1.89
N LEU A 107 62.81 4.35 1.05
CA LEU A 107 62.01 5.06 0.06
C LEU A 107 61.37 4.08 -0.95
N LYS A 108 62.13 3.07 -1.41
CA LYS A 108 61.60 2.03 -2.31
C LYS A 108 60.46 1.24 -1.65
N ILE A 109 60.60 0.88 -0.37
CA ILE A 109 59.56 0.19 0.40
C ILE A 109 58.31 1.08 0.51
N LYS A 110 58.50 2.36 0.88
CA LYS A 110 57.39 3.31 1.02
C LYS A 110 56.66 3.50 -0.31
N GLU A 111 57.38 3.73 -1.41
CA GLU A 111 56.80 3.92 -2.73
C GLU A 111 56.02 2.68 -3.20
N ALA A 112 56.56 1.48 -2.98
CA ALA A 112 55.87 0.24 -3.30
C ALA A 112 54.58 0.06 -2.47
N ASN A 113 54.63 0.40 -1.18
CA ASN A 113 53.49 0.36 -0.27
C ASN A 113 52.40 1.37 -0.64
N ASP A 114 52.78 2.62 -0.95
CA ASP A 114 51.87 3.67 -1.41
C ASP A 114 51.16 3.24 -2.71
N LYS A 115 51.92 2.72 -3.67
CA LYS A 115 51.36 2.18 -4.92
C LYS A 115 50.38 1.03 -4.68
N ALA A 116 50.72 0.10 -3.78
CA ALA A 116 49.83 -1.00 -3.44
C ALA A 116 48.52 -0.51 -2.77
N ASN A 117 48.60 0.54 -1.95
CA ASN A 117 47.43 1.17 -1.34
C ASN A 117 46.52 1.80 -2.41
N ASP A 118 47.09 2.53 -3.38
CA ASP A 118 46.34 3.12 -4.49
C ASP A 118 45.66 2.06 -5.36
N GLU A 119 46.36 0.95 -5.66
CA GLU A 119 45.78 -0.17 -6.39
C GLU A 119 44.64 -0.85 -5.63
N ALA A 120 44.77 -1.03 -4.31
CA ALA A 120 43.72 -1.58 -3.47
C ALA A 120 42.50 -0.66 -3.39
N TYR A 121 42.71 0.66 -3.29
CA TYR A 121 41.63 1.66 -3.32
C TYR A 121 40.87 1.61 -4.64
N ASN A 122 41.58 1.64 -5.77
CA ASN A 122 40.97 1.59 -7.09
C ASN A 122 40.13 0.32 -7.28
N LYS A 123 40.60 -0.83 -6.79
CA LYS A 123 39.83 -2.09 -6.80
C LYS A 123 38.55 -1.98 -5.97
N ALA A 124 38.60 -1.39 -4.78
CA ALA A 124 37.43 -1.21 -3.92
C ALA A 124 36.39 -0.27 -4.57
N VAL A 125 36.85 0.83 -5.20
CA VAL A 125 35.98 1.77 -5.92
C VAL A 125 35.30 1.11 -7.12
N GLU A 126 36.04 0.38 -7.96
CA GLU A 126 35.45 -0.31 -9.11
C GLU A 126 34.45 -1.40 -8.69
N ALA A 127 34.75 -2.13 -7.60
CA ALA A 127 33.81 -3.08 -7.00
C ALA A 127 32.52 -2.38 -6.55
N LYS A 128 32.63 -1.25 -5.84
CA LYS A 128 31.46 -0.47 -5.42
C LYS A 128 30.65 0.01 -6.61
N LYS A 129 31.29 0.57 -7.63
CA LYS A 129 30.63 1.07 -8.84
C LYS A 129 29.86 -0.04 -9.58
N ALA A 130 30.45 -1.23 -9.69
CA ALA A 130 29.78 -2.39 -10.28
C ALA A 130 28.58 -2.85 -9.43
N ASN A 131 28.73 -2.88 -8.11
CA ASN A 131 27.67 -3.26 -7.18
C ASN A 131 26.52 -2.25 -7.17
N ASP A 132 26.81 -0.96 -7.16
CA ASP A 132 25.81 0.12 -7.26
C ASP A 132 25.02 0.01 -8.57
N LYS A 133 25.72 -0.22 -9.70
CA LYS A 133 25.08 -0.43 -11.00
C LYS A 133 24.15 -1.63 -10.99
N ASN A 134 24.59 -2.78 -10.45
CA ASN A 134 23.77 -3.98 -10.35
C ASN A 134 22.52 -3.75 -9.48
N SER A 135 22.66 -2.99 -8.40
CA SER A 135 21.54 -2.60 -7.52
C SER A 135 20.54 -1.69 -8.24
N GLN A 136 21.01 -0.74 -9.06
CA GLN A 136 20.17 0.11 -9.89
C GLN A 136 19.41 -0.71 -10.95
N GLU A 137 20.08 -1.65 -11.62
CA GLU A 137 19.44 -2.55 -12.59
C GLU A 137 18.35 -3.42 -11.92
N ALA A 138 18.62 -3.95 -10.72
CA ALA A 138 17.62 -4.71 -9.96
C ALA A 138 16.40 -3.86 -9.57
N TYR A 139 16.62 -2.60 -9.16
CA TYR A 139 15.53 -1.68 -8.86
C TYR A 139 14.70 -1.35 -10.11
N ALA A 140 15.34 -1.09 -11.25
CA ALA A 140 14.65 -0.84 -12.51
C ALA A 140 13.79 -2.04 -12.95
N MET A 141 14.28 -3.27 -12.77
CA MET A 141 13.49 -4.48 -13.03
C MET A 141 12.26 -4.57 -12.12
N TYR A 142 12.43 -4.31 -10.81
CA TYR A 142 11.31 -4.25 -9.88
C TYR A 142 10.27 -3.20 -10.29
N GLN A 143 10.71 -1.98 -10.64
CA GLN A 143 9.81 -0.91 -11.08
C GLN A 143 9.00 -1.32 -12.31
N ALA A 144 9.65 -1.90 -13.33
CA ALA A 144 8.97 -2.35 -14.54
C ALA A 144 7.90 -3.42 -14.24
N ILE A 145 8.19 -4.36 -13.34
CA ILE A 145 7.23 -5.36 -12.85
C ILE A 145 6.07 -4.68 -12.14
N HIS A 146 6.34 -3.80 -11.18
CA HIS A 146 5.34 -3.11 -10.38
C HIS A 146 4.42 -2.22 -11.23
N GLU A 147 4.97 -1.50 -12.20
CA GLU A 147 4.21 -0.69 -13.15
C GLU A 147 3.36 -1.55 -14.09
N GLY A 148 3.88 -2.71 -14.53
CA GLY A 148 3.11 -3.70 -15.29
C GLY A 148 1.89 -4.18 -14.50
N HIS A 149 2.09 -4.57 -13.24
CA HIS A 149 1.03 -4.99 -12.33
C HIS A 149 0.02 -3.87 -12.05
N SER A 150 0.49 -2.66 -11.79
CA SER A 150 -0.36 -1.49 -11.55
C SER A 150 -1.25 -1.16 -12.76
N ARG A 151 -0.71 -1.29 -13.98
CA ARG A 151 -1.51 -1.17 -15.22
C ARG A 151 -2.58 -2.25 -15.31
N SER A 152 -2.25 -3.51 -15.03
CA SER A 152 -3.24 -4.59 -15.03
C SER A 152 -4.35 -4.40 -13.99
N ILE A 153 -4.01 -3.96 -12.78
CA ILE A 153 -4.97 -3.61 -11.74
C ILE A 153 -5.90 -2.48 -12.22
N LYS A 154 -5.33 -1.40 -12.77
CA LYS A 154 -6.10 -0.28 -13.31
C LYS A 154 -7.06 -0.72 -14.41
N THR A 155 -6.60 -1.51 -15.38
CA THR A 155 -7.45 -2.05 -16.45
C THR A 155 -8.61 -2.89 -15.89
N SER A 156 -8.33 -3.71 -14.87
CA SER A 156 -9.36 -4.50 -14.19
C SER A 156 -10.41 -3.61 -13.51
N GLN A 157 -9.97 -2.55 -12.82
CA GLN A 157 -10.87 -1.58 -12.18
C GLN A 157 -11.74 -0.86 -13.21
N GLU A 158 -11.14 -0.34 -14.28
CA GLU A 158 -11.86 0.35 -15.36
C GLU A 158 -12.89 -0.57 -16.03
N ASN A 159 -12.56 -1.85 -16.23
CA ASN A 159 -13.51 -2.82 -16.79
C ASN A 159 -14.66 -3.14 -15.82
N TYR A 160 -14.35 -3.24 -14.53
CA TYR A 160 -15.36 -3.41 -13.49
C TYR A 160 -16.31 -2.21 -13.46
N GLU A 161 -15.80 -0.98 -13.42
CA GLU A 161 -16.59 0.25 -13.41
C GLU A 161 -17.42 0.42 -14.69
N LYS A 162 -16.87 0.05 -15.85
CA LYS A 162 -17.59 0.11 -17.14
C LYS A 162 -18.73 -0.91 -17.21
N SER A 163 -18.49 -2.12 -16.71
CA SER A 163 -19.47 -3.23 -16.74
C SER A 163 -20.50 -3.12 -15.60
N ASN A 164 -20.11 -2.50 -14.50
CA ASN A 164 -20.95 -2.18 -13.36
C ASN A 164 -20.89 -0.67 -13.15
N PRO A 165 -21.55 0.13 -14.00
CA PRO A 165 -21.58 1.57 -13.83
C PRO A 165 -22.31 1.87 -12.51
N THR A 166 -21.56 2.00 -11.42
CA THR A 166 -21.96 2.89 -10.33
C THR A 166 -22.12 4.23 -10.98
N THR A 167 -23.36 4.70 -11.04
CA THR A 167 -23.66 5.99 -11.62
C THR A 167 -22.87 7.04 -10.83
N SER A 168 -21.76 7.50 -11.40
CA SER A 168 -21.02 8.71 -11.00
C SER A 168 -21.80 9.99 -11.38
N LYS A 169 -23.02 9.82 -11.87
CA LYS A 169 -24.00 10.90 -11.99
C LYS A 169 -24.56 11.19 -10.61
N PRO A 170 -24.89 12.46 -10.30
CA PRO A 170 -25.65 12.76 -9.12
C PRO A 170 -26.87 11.84 -9.01
N THR A 171 -26.97 11.10 -7.91
CA THR A 171 -28.06 10.18 -7.67
C THR A 171 -29.00 10.78 -6.63
N ASP A 172 -30.25 10.92 -7.02
CA ASP A 172 -31.31 11.26 -6.08
C ASP A 172 -31.83 9.96 -5.45
N THR A 173 -31.79 9.89 -4.12
CA THR A 173 -32.46 8.83 -3.38
C THR A 173 -33.59 9.41 -2.57
N VAL A 174 -34.60 8.58 -2.34
CA VAL A 174 -35.70 8.90 -1.42
C VAL A 174 -35.47 8.12 -0.15
N VAL A 175 -35.32 8.82 0.97
CA VAL A 175 -35.18 8.22 2.28
C VAL A 175 -36.44 8.41 3.09
N GLN A 176 -36.95 7.30 3.59
CA GLN A 176 -38.09 7.26 4.50
C GLN A 176 -37.61 6.82 5.87
N SER A 177 -37.85 7.66 6.87
CA SER A 177 -37.51 7.40 8.27
C SER A 177 -38.57 8.03 9.17
N PRO A 178 -38.89 7.42 10.32
CA PRO A 178 -39.69 8.09 11.34
C PRO A 178 -39.00 9.32 11.96
N GLU A 179 -37.66 9.44 11.82
CA GLU A 179 -36.85 10.51 12.42
C GLU A 179 -36.36 11.51 11.36
N VAL A 180 -37.29 12.11 10.60
CA VAL A 180 -36.98 12.96 9.43
C VAL A 180 -35.94 14.05 9.72
N ASP A 181 -36.14 14.82 10.78
CA ASP A 181 -35.24 15.94 11.13
C ASP A 181 -33.83 15.46 11.49
N LYS A 182 -33.72 14.29 12.10
CA LYS A 182 -32.44 13.67 12.45
C LYS A 182 -31.68 13.24 11.20
N VAL A 183 -32.37 12.66 10.22
CA VAL A 183 -31.77 12.28 8.93
C VAL A 183 -31.23 13.51 8.20
N VAL A 184 -32.04 14.56 8.09
CA VAL A 184 -31.65 15.81 7.42
C VAL A 184 -30.46 16.47 8.13
N SER A 185 -30.50 16.54 9.46
CA SER A 185 -29.40 17.11 10.25
C SER A 185 -28.11 16.30 10.10
N PHE A 186 -28.23 14.97 10.14
CA PHE A 186 -27.09 14.08 9.94
C PHE A 186 -26.47 14.26 8.55
N TYR A 187 -27.29 14.37 7.50
CA TYR A 187 -26.83 14.63 6.14
C TYR A 187 -26.06 15.96 6.02
N LYS A 188 -26.62 17.04 6.55
CA LYS A 188 -25.98 18.37 6.52
C LYS A 188 -24.65 18.36 7.27
N GLU A 189 -24.59 17.69 8.42
CA GLU A 189 -23.37 17.57 9.21
C GLU A 189 -22.32 16.68 8.53
N PHE A 190 -22.74 15.54 7.97
CA PHE A 190 -21.85 14.57 7.32
C PHE A 190 -21.13 15.19 6.11
N PHE A 191 -21.83 16.01 5.32
CA PHE A 191 -21.27 16.65 4.13
C PHE A 191 -20.91 18.14 4.31
N LYS A 192 -20.89 18.68 5.54
CA LYS A 192 -20.71 20.12 5.80
C LYS A 192 -19.47 20.77 5.17
N LYS A 193 -18.42 19.97 4.91
CA LYS A 193 -17.14 20.43 4.36
C LYS A 193 -17.14 20.50 2.82
N ASP A 194 -18.17 19.96 2.16
CA ASP A 194 -18.22 19.86 0.70
C ASP A 194 -19.18 20.90 0.11
N GLU A 195 -18.64 21.79 -0.73
CA GLU A 195 -19.36 22.91 -1.35
C GLU A 195 -20.52 22.50 -2.26
N TRP A 196 -20.47 21.32 -2.88
CA TRP A 196 -21.56 20.87 -3.75
C TRP A 196 -22.81 20.55 -2.93
N TYR A 197 -22.63 19.94 -1.77
CA TYR A 197 -23.72 19.55 -0.88
C TYR A 197 -24.39 20.77 -0.22
N LYS A 198 -23.65 21.85 0.00
CA LYS A 198 -24.23 23.14 0.44
C LYS A 198 -25.20 23.73 -0.59
N ASN A 199 -24.97 23.47 -1.88
CA ASN A 199 -25.81 23.93 -2.98
C ASN A 199 -26.90 22.91 -3.38
N ASN A 200 -26.86 21.70 -2.81
CA ASN A 200 -27.77 20.60 -3.10
C ASN A 200 -28.33 20.04 -1.78
N ASP A 201 -29.10 20.87 -1.09
CA ASP A 201 -29.71 20.52 0.19
C ASP A 201 -30.78 19.42 0.04
N PRO A 202 -30.94 18.54 1.04
CA PRO A 202 -31.99 17.53 1.04
C PRO A 202 -33.36 18.20 1.16
N LYS A 203 -34.36 17.70 0.42
CA LYS A 203 -35.72 18.25 0.39
C LYS A 203 -36.71 17.30 1.03
N VAL A 204 -37.62 17.83 1.85
CA VAL A 204 -38.68 17.03 2.48
C VAL A 204 -39.99 17.27 1.75
N GLU A 205 -40.55 16.22 1.15
CA GLU A 205 -41.83 16.25 0.43
C GLU A 205 -42.67 15.05 0.86
N ASN A 206 -43.92 15.27 1.31
CA ASN A 206 -44.85 14.20 1.68
C ASN A 206 -44.30 13.17 2.69
N GLY A 207 -43.52 13.63 3.69
CA GLY A 207 -42.90 12.76 4.70
C GLY A 207 -41.74 11.90 4.16
N LYS A 208 -41.27 12.17 2.95
CA LYS A 208 -40.12 11.55 2.31
C LYS A 208 -39.00 12.56 2.15
N ILE A 209 -37.75 12.10 2.27
CA ILE A 209 -36.57 12.95 2.19
C ILE A 209 -35.87 12.66 0.87
N HIS A 210 -35.91 13.61 -0.04
CA HIS A 210 -35.14 13.57 -1.28
C HIS A 210 -33.72 14.02 -0.96
N MET A 211 -32.79 13.07 -0.99
CA MET A 211 -31.38 13.33 -0.70
C MET A 211 -30.56 13.16 -1.97
N PRO A 212 -29.97 14.25 -2.49
CA PRO A 212 -29.05 14.17 -3.62
C PRO A 212 -27.70 13.63 -3.16
N PHE A 213 -27.01 12.87 -3.98
CA PHE A 213 -25.63 12.43 -3.73
C PHE A 213 -24.81 12.67 -4.99
N LYS A 214 -23.53 13.04 -4.88
CA LYS A 214 -22.66 13.14 -6.08
C LYS A 214 -22.44 11.78 -6.73
N SER A 215 -22.46 10.72 -5.91
CA SER A 215 -22.20 9.36 -6.34
C SER A 215 -22.92 8.34 -5.45
N ASP A 216 -23.09 7.13 -5.98
CA ASP A 216 -23.56 5.98 -5.19
C ASP A 216 -22.62 5.65 -4.01
N LYS A 217 -21.32 5.98 -4.12
CA LYS A 217 -20.36 5.80 -3.03
C LYS A 217 -20.70 6.70 -1.84
N ASP A 218 -20.99 7.98 -2.10
CA ASP A 218 -21.36 8.91 -1.03
C ASP A 218 -22.68 8.49 -0.36
N ALA A 219 -23.63 7.97 -1.15
CA ALA A 219 -24.88 7.42 -0.63
C ALA A 219 -24.64 6.23 0.32
N VAL A 220 -23.71 5.33 -0.04
CA VAL A 220 -23.34 4.17 0.80
C VAL A 220 -22.64 4.60 2.08
N GLU A 221 -21.65 5.50 1.99
CA GLU A 221 -20.90 5.96 3.15
C GLU A 221 -21.83 6.66 4.16
N PHE A 222 -22.72 7.53 3.64
CA PHE A 222 -23.78 8.14 4.44
C PHE A 222 -24.67 7.08 5.09
N ALA A 223 -25.17 6.10 4.32
CA ALA A 223 -26.08 5.07 4.81
C ALA A 223 -25.44 4.19 5.90
N LYS A 224 -24.19 3.76 5.70
CA LYS A 224 -23.43 2.98 6.69
C LYS A 224 -23.29 3.76 8.00
N LYS A 225 -22.85 5.02 7.91
CA LYS A 225 -22.63 5.88 9.09
C LYS A 225 -23.92 6.21 9.81
N MET A 226 -24.99 6.43 9.06
CA MET A 226 -26.31 6.66 9.64
C MET A 226 -26.88 5.41 10.30
N ALA A 227 -26.68 4.23 9.70
CA ALA A 227 -27.06 2.96 10.31
C ALA A 227 -26.32 2.73 11.64
N GLU A 228 -25.00 2.96 11.67
CA GLU A 228 -24.16 2.86 12.88
C GLU A 228 -24.65 3.79 14.01
N SER A 229 -25.26 4.94 13.67
CA SER A 229 -25.88 5.85 14.67
C SER A 229 -27.15 5.30 15.33
N GLY A 230 -27.59 4.09 14.94
CA GLY A 230 -28.79 3.43 15.46
C GLY A 230 -30.09 3.90 14.82
N SER A 231 -30.02 4.67 13.74
CA SER A 231 -31.21 5.22 13.07
C SER A 231 -31.80 4.22 12.09
N ASN A 232 -33.12 3.98 12.17
CA ASN A 232 -33.84 3.14 11.20
C ASN A 232 -34.32 3.98 10.01
N PHE A 233 -34.05 3.51 8.80
CA PHE A 233 -34.45 4.20 7.57
C PHE A 233 -34.51 3.22 6.39
N ILE A 234 -35.19 3.63 5.32
CA ILE A 234 -35.25 2.90 4.05
C ILE A 234 -34.75 3.85 2.96
N MET A 235 -33.78 3.41 2.17
CA MET A 235 -33.31 4.11 0.96
C MET A 235 -33.95 3.50 -0.27
N VAL A 236 -34.54 4.37 -1.09
CA VAL A 236 -35.28 4.01 -2.28
C VAL A 236 -34.66 4.73 -3.47
N ASP A 237 -34.50 4.01 -4.58
CA ASP A 237 -34.15 4.63 -5.85
C ASP A 237 -35.31 5.50 -6.36
N LYS A 238 -35.03 6.77 -6.66
CA LYS A 238 -36.08 7.73 -7.06
C LYS A 238 -36.76 7.35 -8.38
N GLU A 239 -36.03 6.78 -9.34
CA GLU A 239 -36.56 6.48 -10.67
C GLU A 239 -37.45 5.24 -10.67
N THR A 240 -37.02 4.19 -9.97
CA THR A 240 -37.68 2.88 -10.00
C THR A 240 -38.58 2.62 -8.79
N ASN A 241 -38.52 3.46 -7.75
CA ASN A 241 -39.21 3.28 -6.47
C ASN A 241 -38.88 1.94 -5.78
N LYS A 242 -37.70 1.40 -6.06
CA LYS A 242 -37.19 0.13 -5.52
C LYS A 242 -36.33 0.38 -4.28
N VAL A 243 -36.45 -0.49 -3.28
CA VAL A 243 -35.67 -0.41 -2.04
C VAL A 243 -34.23 -0.84 -2.31
N LEU A 244 -33.29 0.11 -2.25
CA LEU A 244 -31.86 -0.12 -2.45
C LEU A 244 -31.19 -0.69 -1.20
N ALA A 245 -31.52 -0.11 -0.05
CA ALA A 245 -30.99 -0.51 1.24
C ALA A 245 -31.94 -0.07 2.37
N PHE A 246 -31.80 -0.68 3.54
CA PHE A 246 -32.53 -0.26 4.74
C PHE A 246 -31.70 -0.53 5.99
N SER A 247 -31.89 0.29 7.01
CA SER A 247 -31.22 0.11 8.30
C SER A 247 -32.17 -0.39 9.37
N GLN A 248 -31.69 -1.38 10.13
CA GLN A 248 -32.37 -1.92 11.28
C GLN A 248 -31.35 -2.41 12.30
N GLY A 249 -31.46 -1.94 13.55
CA GLY A 249 -30.62 -2.43 14.65
C GLY A 249 -29.13 -2.11 14.50
N GLY A 250 -28.80 -0.92 13.98
CA GLY A 250 -27.42 -0.46 13.86
C GLY A 250 -26.67 -0.91 12.60
N LYS A 251 -27.32 -1.73 11.76
CA LYS A 251 -26.73 -2.32 10.55
C LYS A 251 -27.49 -1.91 9.30
N LEU A 252 -26.79 -1.94 8.17
CA LEU A 252 -27.34 -1.69 6.84
C LEU A 252 -27.57 -3.03 6.12
N TYR A 253 -28.73 -3.19 5.50
CA TYR A 253 -29.12 -4.40 4.78
C TYR A 253 -29.58 -4.06 3.37
N GLN A 254 -29.47 -5.04 2.49
CA GLN A 254 -30.04 -5.03 1.14
C GLN A 254 -30.83 -6.31 0.91
N MET A 255 -31.87 -6.24 0.10
CA MET A 255 -32.62 -7.43 -0.31
C MET A 255 -31.86 -8.15 -1.43
N LYS A 256 -31.52 -9.42 -1.21
CA LYS A 256 -30.94 -10.32 -2.21
C LYS A 256 -31.73 -11.62 -2.24
N ASP A 257 -32.19 -12.02 -3.42
CA ASP A 257 -33.02 -13.21 -3.62
C ASP A 257 -34.24 -13.28 -2.66
N GLY A 258 -34.87 -12.12 -2.43
CA GLY A 258 -36.02 -11.99 -1.54
C GLY A 258 -35.72 -12.08 -0.04
N LYS A 259 -34.44 -12.09 0.37
CA LYS A 259 -34.02 -12.14 1.78
C LYS A 259 -33.15 -10.94 2.15
N PRO A 260 -33.23 -10.45 3.41
CA PRO A 260 -32.36 -9.41 3.89
C PRO A 260 -30.95 -9.96 4.12
N GLN A 261 -29.95 -9.32 3.54
CA GLN A 261 -28.53 -9.62 3.76
C GLN A 261 -27.80 -8.36 4.18
N GLU A 262 -26.80 -8.48 5.05
CA GLU A 262 -25.94 -7.35 5.42
C GLU A 262 -25.34 -6.73 4.16
N PHE A 263 -25.37 -5.40 4.10
CA PHE A 263 -25.06 -4.66 2.88
C PHE A 263 -23.63 -4.93 2.42
N THR A 264 -23.50 -5.24 1.13
CA THR A 264 -22.22 -5.36 0.42
C THR A 264 -22.33 -4.54 -0.85
N GLU A 265 -21.27 -3.83 -1.23
CA GLU A 265 -21.24 -3.10 -2.50
C GLU A 265 -21.48 -4.02 -3.71
N PRO A 266 -22.05 -3.50 -4.82
CA PRO A 266 -22.41 -2.10 -5.09
C PRO A 266 -23.76 -1.64 -4.51
N PHE A 267 -23.96 -0.32 -4.34
CA PHE A 267 -25.20 0.28 -3.82
C PHE A 267 -26.42 -0.02 -4.69
N ARG A 268 -26.29 0.25 -5.99
CA ARG A 268 -27.24 -0.12 -7.02
C ARG A 268 -26.75 -1.45 -7.61
N PRO A 269 -27.52 -2.53 -7.49
CA PRO A 269 -27.15 -3.79 -8.09
C PRO A 269 -27.27 -3.74 -9.63
N SER A 270 -26.89 -4.83 -10.30
CA SER A 270 -27.01 -4.95 -11.75
C SER A 270 -28.45 -4.68 -12.22
N LYS A 271 -28.66 -4.29 -13.49
CA LYS A 271 -30.03 -4.06 -14.01
C LYS A 271 -30.95 -5.25 -13.79
N GLU A 272 -30.45 -6.46 -14.01
CA GLU A 272 -31.21 -7.71 -13.81
C GLU A 272 -31.59 -7.94 -12.34
N ASP A 273 -30.71 -7.57 -11.41
CA ASP A 273 -30.97 -7.71 -9.98
C ASP A 273 -31.83 -6.56 -9.43
N MET A 274 -31.73 -5.38 -10.03
CA MET A 274 -32.54 -4.20 -9.70
C MET A 274 -34.04 -4.47 -9.93
N GLU A 275 -34.39 -5.24 -10.97
CA GLU A 275 -35.78 -5.65 -11.23
C GLU A 275 -36.34 -6.56 -10.13
N LYS A 276 -35.49 -7.37 -9.50
CA LYS A 276 -35.85 -8.32 -8.43
C LYS A 276 -36.05 -7.66 -7.07
N LEU A 277 -35.63 -6.41 -6.90
CA LEU A 277 -35.82 -5.67 -5.64
C LEU A 277 -37.31 -5.38 -5.40
N PRO A 278 -37.75 -5.36 -4.13
CA PRO A 278 -39.11 -4.95 -3.81
C PRO A 278 -39.29 -3.44 -4.06
N THR A 279 -40.48 -3.05 -4.47
CA THR A 279 -40.89 -1.64 -4.39
C THR A 279 -41.09 -1.24 -2.93
N LEU A 280 -41.09 0.07 -2.66
CA LEU A 280 -41.35 0.59 -1.31
C LEU A 280 -42.67 0.06 -0.72
N GLU A 281 -43.74 -0.02 -1.51
CA GLU A 281 -45.04 -0.54 -1.08
C GLU A 281 -44.99 -2.03 -0.74
N GLN A 282 -44.30 -2.83 -1.55
CA GLN A 282 -44.10 -4.26 -1.29
C GLN A 282 -43.29 -4.48 0.00
N PHE A 283 -42.27 -3.65 0.21
CA PHE A 283 -41.44 -3.73 1.41
C PHE A 283 -42.22 -3.36 2.69
N GLN A 284 -43.13 -2.40 2.63
CA GLN A 284 -43.94 -1.97 3.77
C GLN A 284 -45.08 -2.93 4.11
N THR A 285 -45.65 -3.60 3.11
CA THR A 285 -46.74 -4.58 3.30
C THR A 285 -46.25 -5.91 3.86
N ALA A 286 -45.00 -6.30 3.58
CA ALA A 286 -44.36 -7.48 4.14
C ALA A 286 -42.89 -7.18 4.51
N PRO A 287 -42.63 -6.45 5.61
CA PRO A 287 -41.28 -6.12 6.00
C PRO A 287 -40.47 -7.39 6.33
N PRO A 288 -39.22 -7.50 5.83
CA PRO A 288 -38.43 -8.71 6.01
C PRO A 288 -38.08 -8.92 7.49
N SER A 289 -38.26 -10.14 7.99
CA SER A 289 -37.83 -10.49 9.35
C SER A 289 -36.31 -10.68 9.38
N ILE A 290 -35.59 -9.74 9.99
CA ILE A 290 -34.16 -9.94 10.28
C ILE A 290 -34.03 -10.96 11.41
N PRO A 291 -33.18 -11.99 11.30
CA PRO A 291 -32.90 -12.89 12.40
C PRO A 291 -32.40 -12.09 13.62
N LYS A 292 -33.08 -12.22 14.76
CA LYS A 292 -32.64 -11.59 16.02
C LYS A 292 -31.23 -12.07 16.35
N PRO A 293 -30.34 -11.20 16.82
CA PRO A 293 -29.07 -11.64 17.39
C PRO A 293 -29.38 -12.55 18.58
N THR A 294 -28.86 -13.77 18.55
CA THR A 294 -28.98 -14.73 19.65
C THR A 294 -28.14 -14.22 20.83
N THR A 295 -28.76 -13.46 21.73
CA THR A 295 -28.19 -13.18 23.05
C THR A 295 -28.12 -14.51 23.80
N LYS A 296 -26.98 -15.18 23.77
CA LYS A 296 -26.67 -16.22 24.76
C LYS A 296 -26.36 -15.48 26.06
N GLU A 297 -27.39 -15.27 26.86
CA GLU A 297 -27.23 -14.85 28.25
C GLU A 297 -26.52 -15.94 29.04
N ASN A 298 -25.60 -15.46 29.88
CA ASN A 298 -24.93 -16.17 30.95
C ASN A 298 -25.92 -16.96 31.82
N GLU A 299 -25.80 -18.27 31.82
CA GLU A 299 -25.95 -19.08 33.02
C GLU A 299 -24.65 -19.82 33.26
N PHE A 300 -23.71 -19.18 33.97
CA PHE A 300 -22.83 -19.87 34.90
C PHE A 300 -22.39 -18.85 35.96
N SER A 301 -23.10 -18.86 37.08
CA SER A 301 -22.57 -18.34 38.33
C SER A 301 -21.38 -19.20 38.75
N LEU A 302 -20.28 -18.56 39.17
CA LEU A 302 -19.54 -18.85 40.40
C LEU A 302 -18.37 -17.85 40.54
N SER A 303 -18.46 -17.06 41.61
CA SER A 303 -17.37 -16.66 42.52
C SER A 303 -16.10 -15.99 41.96
N ALA A 304 -15.87 -14.75 42.39
CA ALA A 304 -14.53 -14.15 42.43
C ALA A 304 -13.57 -14.97 43.31
N PRO A 305 -12.26 -14.93 43.00
CA PRO A 305 -11.39 -14.18 43.89
C PRO A 305 -10.38 -13.27 43.16
N THR A 306 -9.93 -12.30 43.95
CA THR A 306 -8.87 -11.31 43.74
C THR A 306 -7.51 -11.91 43.36
N SER A 307 -6.73 -11.15 42.57
CA SER A 307 -5.35 -10.74 42.88
C SER A 307 -4.39 -10.75 41.68
N SER A 308 -3.56 -9.69 41.67
CA SER A 308 -2.22 -9.53 41.08
C SER A 308 -2.05 -9.32 39.56
N ASN A 309 -1.80 -8.05 39.20
CA ASN A 309 -0.89 -7.64 38.14
C ASN A 309 0.49 -8.32 38.30
N PRO A 310 1.21 -8.60 37.19
CA PRO A 310 2.20 -7.65 36.69
C PRO A 310 2.13 -7.49 35.15
N SER A 311 2.16 -6.26 34.62
CA SER A 311 3.38 -5.60 34.12
C SER A 311 4.23 -6.47 33.18
N GLY A 312 4.12 -6.21 31.88
CA GLY A 312 4.94 -6.81 30.83
C GLY A 312 4.72 -6.10 29.50
N SER A 313 5.58 -5.12 29.22
CA SER A 313 5.74 -4.36 27.98
C SER A 313 5.89 -5.23 26.73
N LEU A 314 5.59 -4.68 25.54
CA LEU A 314 6.49 -4.58 24.38
C LEU A 314 5.89 -3.63 23.30
N PRO A 315 6.72 -3.01 22.44
CA PRO A 315 6.51 -1.66 21.90
C PRO A 315 5.82 -1.62 20.52
N GLU A 316 5.16 -0.49 20.26
CA GLU A 316 4.78 -0.05 18.91
C GLU A 316 6.02 0.38 18.13
N THR A 317 6.29 -0.30 17.03
CA THR A 317 7.27 0.14 16.03
C THR A 317 6.54 0.94 14.95
N THR A 318 6.59 2.26 15.06
CA THR A 318 6.25 3.18 13.98
C THR A 318 7.32 3.08 12.90
N ILE A 319 6.95 2.65 11.70
CA ILE A 319 7.80 2.75 10.51
C ILE A 319 7.49 4.11 9.86
N GLU A 320 8.30 5.12 10.16
CA GLU A 320 8.37 6.33 9.34
C GLU A 320 9.17 6.03 8.06
N SER A 321 8.60 6.41 6.92
CA SER A 321 9.29 6.42 5.63
C SER A 321 10.36 7.52 5.63
N PRO A 322 11.57 7.27 5.10
CA PRO A 322 12.59 8.32 5.00
C PRO A 322 12.14 9.39 4.01
N LYS A 323 12.07 10.63 4.50
CA LYS A 323 11.99 11.84 3.67
C LYS A 323 13.38 12.15 3.11
N ASP A 324 13.39 12.59 1.86
CA ASP A 324 14.54 13.12 1.14
C ASP A 324 15.29 14.18 1.94
N GLU A 325 16.57 13.94 2.19
CA GLU A 325 17.54 14.96 2.61
C GLU A 325 18.70 14.93 1.61
N LEU A 326 18.51 15.67 0.51
CA LEU A 326 19.59 16.03 -0.41
C LEU A 326 20.44 17.10 0.27
N ALA A 327 21.63 16.69 0.70
CA ALA A 327 22.65 17.57 1.23
C ALA A 327 23.14 18.55 0.14
N GLU A 328 23.01 19.84 0.44
CA GLU A 328 23.91 20.89 -0.04
C GLU A 328 25.33 20.57 0.43
N GLN A 329 26.31 20.61 -0.47
CA GLN A 329 27.70 20.83 -0.08
C GLN A 329 28.34 21.92 -0.93
N ASP A 330 28.83 22.90 -0.18
CA ASP A 330 29.65 24.04 -0.52
C ASP A 330 30.78 23.75 -1.51
N THR A 331 30.86 24.60 -2.52
CA THR A 331 32.07 24.82 -3.30
C THR A 331 33.05 25.68 -2.49
N VAL A 332 34.06 25.04 -1.90
CA VAL A 332 35.33 25.71 -1.55
C VAL A 332 36.33 25.46 -2.68
N LYS A 333 36.67 26.49 -3.44
CA LYS A 333 37.93 26.55 -4.19
C LYS A 333 38.67 27.83 -3.83
N GLU A 334 39.73 27.61 -3.07
CA GLU A 334 40.74 28.61 -2.72
C GLU A 334 41.46 29.15 -3.96
N HIS A 335 41.73 30.45 -3.86
CA HIS A 335 42.80 31.19 -4.50
C HIS A 335 44.16 30.52 -4.26
N ILE A 336 44.85 30.12 -5.32
CA ILE A 336 46.32 30.25 -5.42
C ILE A 336 46.68 30.59 -6.88
N SER A 337 46.97 31.86 -7.12
CA SER A 337 47.84 32.28 -8.23
C SER A 337 48.61 33.52 -7.79
N GLY A 338 49.85 33.27 -7.35
CA GLY A 338 50.83 34.30 -7.05
C GLY A 338 52.05 34.14 -7.96
N LEU A 339 52.37 35.24 -8.65
CA LEU A 339 53.70 35.67 -9.14
C LEU A 339 54.30 34.83 -10.29
N GLY A 340 54.86 35.39 -11.35
CA GLY A 340 55.29 36.75 -11.64
C GLY A 340 56.52 36.61 -12.55
N ASN A 341 56.42 37.06 -13.80
CA ASN A 341 57.56 37.25 -14.70
C ASN A 341 57.46 38.66 -15.30
N THR A 342 58.23 39.57 -14.70
CA THR A 342 58.81 40.77 -15.32
C THR A 342 60.12 41.04 -14.62
#